data_AF-A0A955DC00-F1
#
_entry.id   AF-A0A955DC00-F1
#
_cell.length_a   1.000
_cell.length_b   1.000
_cell.length_c   1.000
_cell.angle_alpha   90.00
_cell.angle_beta   90.00
_cell.angle_gamma   90.00
#
_symmetry.space_group_name_H-M   'P 1'
#
loop_
_entity.id
_entity.type
_entity.pdbx_description
1 polymer ?
#
loop_
_entity_poly.entity_id
_entity_poly.type
_entity_poly.pdbx_seq_one_letter_code
_entity_poly.pdbx_strand_id
1 'polypeptide(L)'
;MSIDGKSPSPAGDPRPPTSALAWVALTLSLVGCCPLATVPGTLCGIVALHRIQRSGGRLGGRRAALAAILVGSAMTVVQFGLLSQFQSIMQRQTLADAAVMLDDVFTTAQSGGEPLDARLDRTAAIDADAIAAFGRETLDRYGAFRRLTVTAIGPSSGGVNAVPASVLVSFERSDLTATADVVVVFEPRSFTVRCLLRRLVLADRRLGDLTLPPTPAAASGGPDAPKPVP
;
A
#
# COMPACT_ATOMS: atom_id res chain seq x y z
N MET A 1 -18.17 66.81 -57.41
CA MET A 1 -18.41 65.35 -57.40
C MET A 1 -17.05 64.66 -57.36
N SER A 2 -16.52 64.44 -56.16
CA SER A 2 -15.28 63.68 -55.95
C SER A 2 -15.66 62.27 -55.54
N ILE A 3 -15.14 61.30 -56.27
CA ILE A 3 -15.33 59.87 -56.04
C ILE A 3 -14.25 59.45 -55.06
N ASP A 4 -14.59 59.33 -53.78
CA ASP A 4 -13.70 58.79 -52.74
C ASP A 4 -13.46 57.30 -52.99
N GLY A 5 -12.26 56.98 -53.48
CA GLY A 5 -11.75 55.63 -53.64
C GLY A 5 -11.41 55.02 -52.27
N LYS A 6 -12.38 54.36 -51.65
CA LYS A 6 -12.17 53.54 -50.44
C LYS A 6 -11.39 52.28 -50.82
N SER A 7 -10.09 52.28 -50.53
CA SER A 7 -9.24 51.08 -50.69
C SER A 7 -9.76 49.94 -49.80
N PRO A 8 -9.87 48.70 -50.32
CA PRO A 8 -10.33 47.56 -49.54
C PRO A 8 -9.32 47.22 -48.44
N SER A 9 -9.80 47.23 -47.20
CA SER A 9 -9.04 46.82 -46.01
C SER A 9 -8.55 45.38 -46.17
N PRO A 10 -7.28 45.06 -45.88
CA PRO A 10 -6.75 43.70 -46.01
C PRO A 10 -7.55 42.74 -45.13
N ALA A 11 -8.10 41.71 -45.78
CA ALA A 11 -8.87 40.65 -45.14
C ALA A 11 -8.08 40.07 -43.97
N GLY A 12 -8.71 40.05 -42.79
CA GLY A 12 -8.13 39.51 -41.57
C GLY A 12 -7.68 38.06 -41.77
N ASP A 13 -6.42 37.81 -41.47
CA ASP A 13 -5.79 36.50 -41.56
C ASP A 13 -6.61 35.47 -40.73
N PRO A 14 -7.07 34.35 -41.33
CA PRO A 14 -7.91 33.38 -40.63
C PRO A 14 -7.14 32.77 -39.46
N ARG A 15 -7.63 33.04 -38.24
CA ARG A 15 -7.07 32.46 -37.00
C ARG A 15 -7.02 30.94 -37.14
N PRO A 16 -5.86 30.29 -36.97
CA PRO A 16 -5.73 28.85 -37.13
C PRO A 16 -6.61 28.12 -36.10
N PRO A 17 -7.35 27.08 -36.51
CA PRO A 17 -8.32 26.40 -35.66
C PRO A 17 -7.61 25.69 -34.50
N THR A 18 -8.07 25.96 -33.28
CA THR A 18 -7.62 25.29 -32.07
C THR A 18 -8.10 23.84 -32.08
N SER A 19 -7.16 22.90 -31.97
CA SER A 19 -7.41 21.46 -31.98
C SER A 19 -8.26 21.03 -30.79
N ALA A 20 -9.43 20.41 -31.04
CA ALA A 20 -10.31 19.83 -30.03
C ALA A 20 -9.60 18.80 -29.12
N LEU A 21 -8.54 18.16 -29.63
CA LEU A 21 -7.68 17.24 -28.87
C LEU A 21 -6.97 17.92 -27.69
N ALA A 22 -6.67 19.23 -27.79
CA ALA A 22 -6.05 19.96 -26.69
C ALA A 22 -7.02 20.17 -25.52
N TRP A 23 -8.30 20.39 -25.80
CA TRP A 23 -9.35 20.49 -24.77
C TRP A 23 -9.64 19.14 -24.13
N VAL A 24 -9.65 18.05 -24.91
CA VAL A 24 -9.80 16.69 -24.38
C VAL A 24 -8.60 16.29 -23.51
N ALA A 25 -7.38 16.64 -23.89
CA ALA A 25 -6.20 16.39 -23.05
C ALA A 25 -6.24 17.19 -21.74
N LEU A 26 -6.76 18.43 -21.78
CA LEU A 26 -6.96 19.27 -20.61
C LEU A 26 -8.02 18.70 -19.67
N THR A 27 -9.19 18.29 -20.19
CA THR A 27 -10.26 17.71 -19.38
C THR A 27 -9.89 16.33 -18.83
N LEU A 28 -9.19 15.51 -19.61
CA LEU A 28 -8.73 14.19 -19.15
C LEU A 28 -7.65 14.32 -18.05
N SER A 29 -6.82 15.36 -18.10
CA SER A 29 -5.86 15.68 -17.02
C SER A 29 -6.56 16.22 -15.77
N LEU A 30 -7.67 16.95 -15.93
CA LEU A 30 -8.44 17.52 -14.81
C LEU A 30 -9.32 16.46 -14.11
N VAL A 31 -9.80 15.45 -14.85
CA VAL A 31 -10.59 14.31 -14.34
C VAL A 31 -9.68 13.24 -13.69
N GLY A 32 -8.36 13.39 -13.79
CA GLY A 32 -7.33 12.50 -13.24
C GLY A 32 -7.20 12.51 -11.71
N CYS A 33 -8.29 12.21 -10.99
CA CYS A 33 -8.31 11.89 -9.56
C CYS A 33 -7.39 10.69 -9.22
N CYS A 34 -7.17 9.79 -10.17
CA CYS A 34 -6.34 8.61 -9.99
C CYS A 34 -4.88 8.89 -10.41
N PRO A 35 -3.88 8.62 -9.56
CA PRO A 35 -2.46 8.78 -9.93
C PRO A 35 -2.06 7.95 -11.16
N LEU A 36 -2.74 6.83 -11.41
CA LEU A 36 -2.56 6.04 -12.64
C LEU A 36 -2.99 6.75 -13.93
N ALA A 37 -3.92 7.71 -13.87
CA ALA A 37 -4.38 8.46 -15.03
C ALA A 37 -3.37 9.56 -15.47
N THR A 38 -2.40 9.90 -14.62
CA THR A 38 -1.37 10.90 -14.96
C THR A 38 -0.47 10.43 -16.10
N VAL A 39 -0.07 9.16 -16.11
CA VAL A 39 0.82 8.56 -17.11
C VAL A 39 0.29 8.72 -18.54
N PRO A 40 -0.95 8.30 -18.87
CA PRO A 40 -1.49 8.52 -20.21
C PRO A 40 -1.71 10.01 -20.53
N GLY A 41 -2.01 10.85 -19.53
CA GLY A 41 -2.13 12.30 -19.70
C GLY A 41 -0.80 12.94 -20.17
N THR A 42 0.31 12.59 -19.51
CA THR A 42 1.64 13.09 -19.89
C THR A 42 2.05 12.58 -21.28
N LEU A 43 1.79 11.30 -21.59
CA LEU A 43 2.09 10.72 -22.90
C LEU A 43 1.29 11.39 -24.03
N CYS A 44 0.00 11.64 -23.83
CA CYS A 44 -0.82 12.39 -24.78
C CYS A 44 -0.30 13.81 -25.01
N GLY A 45 0.18 14.48 -23.95
CA GLY A 45 0.81 15.80 -24.05
C GLY A 45 2.09 15.80 -24.89
N ILE A 46 2.96 14.80 -24.69
CA ILE A 46 4.20 14.63 -25.46
C ILE A 46 3.88 14.36 -26.95
N VAL A 47 2.93 13.47 -27.24
CA VAL A 47 2.52 13.16 -28.61
C VAL A 47 1.93 14.39 -29.31
N ALA A 48 1.11 15.18 -28.62
CA ALA A 48 0.59 16.43 -29.15
C ALA A 48 1.70 17.43 -29.48
N LEU A 49 2.70 17.58 -28.61
CA LEU A 49 3.86 18.45 -28.85
C LEU A 49 4.65 18.01 -30.09
N HIS A 50 4.92 16.71 -30.21
CA HIS A 50 5.65 16.14 -31.35
C HIS A 50 4.90 16.37 -32.68
N ARG A 51 3.56 16.30 -32.65
CA ARG A 51 2.70 16.57 -33.80
C ARG A 51 2.69 18.05 -34.20
N ILE A 52 2.73 18.96 -33.22
CA ILE A 52 2.85 20.41 -33.46
C ILE A 52 4.22 20.75 -34.07
N GLN A 53 5.31 20.19 -33.55
CA GLN A 53 6.66 20.42 -34.08
C GLN A 53 6.81 19.91 -35.52
N ARG A 54 6.25 18.73 -35.84
CA ARG A 54 6.23 18.20 -37.21
C ARG A 54 5.37 19.00 -38.19
N SER A 55 4.50 19.89 -37.72
CA SER A 55 3.60 20.67 -38.59
C SER A 55 4.26 21.89 -39.26
N GLY A 56 5.54 22.19 -38.97
CA GLY A 56 6.31 23.22 -39.68
C GLY A 56 5.75 24.64 -39.59
N GLY A 57 5.00 24.96 -38.52
CA GLY A 57 4.41 26.29 -38.31
C GLY A 57 2.98 26.47 -38.84
N ARG A 58 2.38 25.42 -39.42
CA ARG A 58 1.00 25.45 -39.96
C ARG A 58 -0.11 25.46 -38.90
N LEU A 59 0.23 25.26 -37.62
CA LEU A 59 -0.67 25.26 -36.48
C LEU A 59 -0.18 26.26 -35.41
N GLY A 60 -1.00 27.26 -35.10
CA GLY A 60 -0.81 28.11 -33.92
C GLY A 60 -1.08 27.33 -32.63
N GLY A 61 -0.42 27.68 -31.53
CA GLY A 61 -0.64 27.03 -30.23
C GLY A 61 0.60 26.59 -29.45
N ARG A 62 1.82 26.93 -29.92
CA ARG A 62 3.08 26.58 -29.23
C ARG A 62 3.09 27.05 -27.76
N ARG A 63 2.57 28.26 -27.47
CA ARG A 63 2.45 28.77 -26.09
C ARG A 63 1.45 27.97 -25.25
N ALA A 64 0.34 27.54 -25.85
CA ALA A 64 -0.65 26.71 -25.17
C ALA A 64 -0.11 25.29 -24.86
N ALA A 65 0.62 24.68 -25.82
CA ALA A 65 1.27 23.38 -25.59
C ALA A 65 2.35 23.46 -24.51
N LEU A 66 3.15 24.53 -24.48
CA LEU A 66 4.16 24.76 -23.45
C LEU A 66 3.53 25.00 -22.07
N ALA A 67 2.42 25.75 -22.00
CA ALA A 67 1.65 25.92 -20.78
C ALA A 67 1.07 24.58 -20.27
N ALA A 68 0.54 23.75 -21.16
CA ALA A 68 0.02 22.43 -20.79
C ALA A 68 1.12 21.50 -20.21
N ILE A 69 2.32 21.51 -20.80
CA ILE A 69 3.46 20.74 -20.30
C ILE A 69 3.90 21.26 -18.93
N LEU A 70 4.03 22.58 -18.78
CA LEU A 70 4.42 23.19 -17.50
C LEU A 70 3.42 22.86 -16.39
N VAL A 71 2.13 23.07 -16.63
CA VAL A 71 1.07 22.77 -15.66
C VAL A 71 1.01 21.28 -15.34
N GLY A 72 1.08 20.40 -16.35
CA GLY A 72 1.08 18.95 -16.15
C GLY A 72 2.29 18.46 -15.35
N SER A 73 3.49 18.99 -15.64
CA SER A 73 4.70 18.65 -14.90
C SER A 73 4.64 19.12 -13.44
N ALA A 74 4.19 20.36 -13.19
CA ALA A 74 4.01 20.89 -11.84
C ALA A 74 2.99 20.06 -11.05
N MET A 75 1.86 19.71 -11.67
CA MET A 75 0.83 18.89 -11.03
C MET A 75 1.34 17.49 -10.69
N THR A 76 2.15 16.89 -11.56
CA THR A 76 2.77 15.58 -11.32
C THR A 76 3.69 15.61 -10.11
N VAL A 77 4.51 16.66 -9.97
CA VAL A 77 5.40 16.84 -8.80
C VAL A 77 4.58 16.97 -7.51
N VAL A 78 3.53 17.80 -7.52
CA VAL A 78 2.63 17.97 -6.37
C VAL A 78 1.95 16.65 -6.01
N GLN A 79 1.44 15.91 -7.00
CA GLN A 79 0.75 14.65 -6.78
C GLN A 79 1.68 13.55 -6.23
N PHE A 80 2.91 13.48 -6.74
CA PHE A 80 3.92 12.56 -6.19
C PHE A 80 4.27 12.93 -4.75
N GLY A 81 4.43 14.23 -4.45
CA GLY A 81 4.62 14.73 -3.10
C GLY A 81 3.49 14.32 -2.16
N LEU A 82 2.23 14.57 -2.55
CA LEU A 82 1.05 14.18 -1.77
C LEU A 82 0.96 12.67 -1.57
N LEU A 83 1.22 11.87 -2.61
CA LEU A 83 1.21 10.41 -2.51
C LEU A 83 2.28 9.90 -1.56
N SER A 84 3.49 10.45 -1.60
CA SER A 84 4.58 10.07 -0.69
C SER A 84 4.28 10.42 0.77
N GLN A 85 3.65 11.58 1.00
CA GLN A 85 3.19 11.99 2.33
C GLN A 85 2.07 11.08 2.82
N PHE A 86 1.10 10.77 1.97
CA PHE A 86 0.02 9.86 2.27
C PHE A 86 0.53 8.46 2.62
N GLN A 87 1.45 7.90 1.83
CA GLN A 87 2.10 6.63 2.12
C GLN A 87 2.83 6.65 3.46
N SER A 88 3.54 7.74 3.78
CA SER A 88 4.24 7.89 5.05
C SER A 88 3.29 7.95 6.25
N ILE A 89 2.17 8.66 6.11
CA ILE A 89 1.13 8.75 7.15
C ILE A 89 0.48 7.39 7.35
N MET A 90 0.07 6.73 6.27
CA MET A 90 -0.54 5.40 6.32
C MET A 90 0.41 4.38 6.93
N GLN A 91 1.69 4.38 6.54
CA GLN A 91 2.69 3.47 7.09
C GLN A 91 2.87 3.67 8.60
N ARG A 92 2.90 4.93 9.09
CA ARG A 92 2.97 5.21 10.52
C ARG A 92 1.73 4.73 11.27
N GLN A 93 0.55 4.92 10.69
CA GLN A 93 -0.70 4.44 11.28
C GLN A 93 -0.73 2.91 11.36
N THR A 94 -0.40 2.21 10.27
CA THR A 94 -0.32 0.74 10.26
C THR A 94 0.69 0.22 11.28
N LEU A 95 1.83 0.89 11.44
CA LEU A 95 2.86 0.49 12.41
C LEU A 95 2.38 0.66 13.86
N ALA A 96 1.74 1.80 14.17
CA ALA A 96 1.15 2.03 15.49
C ALA A 96 0.03 1.02 15.80
N ASP A 97 -0.86 0.77 14.83
CA ASP A 97 -2.00 -0.12 15.00
C ASP A 97 -1.56 -1.60 15.15
N ALA A 98 -0.56 -2.02 14.37
CA ALA A 98 0.05 -3.34 14.52
C ALA A 98 0.73 -3.51 15.88
N ALA A 99 1.43 -2.48 16.38
CA ALA A 99 2.06 -2.54 17.70
C ALA A 99 1.02 -2.71 18.82
N VAL A 100 -0.06 -1.92 18.79
CA VAL A 100 -1.15 -2.01 19.77
C VAL A 100 -1.86 -3.36 19.70
N MET A 101 -2.09 -3.89 18.49
CA MET A 101 -2.70 -5.20 18.31
C MET A 101 -1.82 -6.32 18.86
N LEU A 102 -0.52 -6.32 18.56
CA LEU A 102 0.38 -7.37 19.01
C LEU A 102 0.61 -7.31 20.54
N ASP A 103 0.75 -6.11 21.09
CA ASP A 103 0.89 -5.91 22.55
C ASP A 103 -0.32 -6.48 23.31
N ASP A 104 -1.52 -6.26 22.80
CA ASP A 104 -2.77 -6.79 23.34
C ASP A 104 -2.85 -8.32 23.23
N VAL A 105 -2.37 -8.90 22.12
CA VAL A 105 -2.27 -10.36 21.96
C VAL A 105 -1.34 -10.98 22.99
N PHE A 106 -0.14 -10.41 23.20
CA PHE A 106 0.79 -10.92 24.20
C PHE A 106 0.25 -10.76 25.63
N THR A 107 -0.33 -9.59 25.92
CA THR A 107 -0.91 -9.30 27.24
C THR A 107 -2.07 -10.24 27.56
N THR A 108 -2.99 -10.44 26.60
CA THR A 108 -4.14 -11.33 26.77
C THR A 108 -3.72 -12.79 26.86
N ALA A 109 -2.76 -13.22 26.03
CA ALA A 109 -2.24 -14.58 26.06
C ALA A 109 -1.65 -14.96 27.43
N GLN A 110 -0.92 -14.03 28.08
CA GLN A 110 -0.32 -14.30 29.39
C GLN A 110 -1.27 -14.09 30.57
N SER A 111 -2.20 -13.14 30.47
CA SER A 111 -3.14 -12.83 31.57
C SER A 111 -4.41 -13.68 31.58
N GLY A 112 -4.73 -14.37 30.48
CA GLY A 112 -5.98 -15.13 30.35
C GLY A 112 -7.22 -14.23 30.21
N GLY A 113 -7.06 -13.05 29.61
CA GLY A 113 -8.15 -12.10 29.38
C GLY A 113 -9.21 -12.56 28.36
N GLU A 114 -10.23 -11.74 28.17
CA GLU A 114 -11.32 -11.94 27.19
C GLU A 114 -10.81 -12.13 25.74
N PRO A 115 -11.55 -12.85 24.88
CA PRO A 115 -11.11 -13.20 23.54
C PRO A 115 -10.94 -11.97 22.62
N LEU A 116 -9.83 -11.98 21.89
CA LEU A 116 -9.36 -10.93 20.96
C LEU A 116 -10.07 -10.96 19.59
N ASP A 117 -11.32 -11.41 19.52
CA ASP A 117 -12.03 -11.77 18.28
C ASP A 117 -12.05 -10.66 17.23
N ALA A 118 -11.98 -9.40 17.65
CA ALA A 118 -11.97 -8.24 16.76
C ALA A 118 -10.61 -7.97 16.08
N ARG A 119 -9.52 -8.59 16.54
CA ARG A 119 -8.14 -8.37 16.06
C ARG A 119 -7.50 -9.60 15.44
N LEU A 120 -8.23 -10.72 15.39
CA LEU A 120 -7.78 -11.95 14.77
C LEU A 120 -8.35 -12.08 13.35
N ASP A 121 -7.52 -12.51 12.42
CA ASP A 121 -8.00 -12.93 11.12
C ASP A 121 -8.75 -14.25 11.28
N ARG A 122 -10.08 -14.22 11.06
CA ARG A 122 -10.94 -15.40 11.18
C ARG A 122 -10.55 -16.53 10.23
N THR A 123 -9.79 -16.24 9.17
CA THR A 123 -9.29 -17.26 8.24
C THR A 123 -8.08 -18.02 8.77
N ALA A 124 -7.42 -17.52 9.82
CA ALA A 124 -6.13 -18.03 10.30
C ALA A 124 -6.22 -19.21 11.27
N ALA A 125 -7.43 -19.69 11.62
CA ALA A 125 -7.63 -20.73 12.64
C ALA A 125 -6.90 -20.43 13.97
N ILE A 126 -6.85 -19.15 14.37
CA ILE A 126 -6.38 -18.75 15.70
C ILE A 126 -7.61 -18.71 16.60
N ASP A 127 -7.73 -19.70 17.49
CA ASP A 127 -8.75 -19.75 18.53
C ASP A 127 -8.18 -19.32 19.89
N ALA A 128 -9.08 -19.15 20.86
CA ALA A 128 -8.71 -18.75 22.22
C ALA A 128 -7.77 -19.77 22.89
N ASP A 129 -7.95 -21.06 22.60
CA ASP A 129 -7.13 -22.15 23.16
C ASP A 129 -5.69 -22.09 22.64
N ALA A 130 -5.49 -21.82 21.34
CA ALA A 130 -4.18 -21.62 20.75
C ALA A 130 -3.46 -20.40 21.35
N ILE A 131 -4.19 -19.30 21.59
CA ILE A 131 -3.65 -18.10 22.24
C ILE A 131 -3.24 -18.40 23.68
N ALA A 132 -4.09 -19.10 24.45
CA ALA A 132 -3.79 -19.47 25.83
C ALA A 132 -2.63 -20.49 25.93
N ALA A 133 -2.54 -21.44 25.00
CA ALA A 133 -1.42 -22.36 24.90
C ALA A 133 -0.11 -21.61 24.60
N PHE A 134 -0.13 -20.70 23.62
CA PHE A 134 1.00 -19.84 23.29
C PHE A 134 1.41 -18.95 24.47
N GLY A 135 0.46 -18.38 25.20
CA GLY A 135 0.71 -17.56 26.38
C GLY A 135 1.39 -18.34 27.51
N ARG A 136 0.92 -19.55 27.81
CA ARG A 136 1.55 -20.44 28.79
C ARG A 136 2.97 -20.83 28.38
N GLU A 137 3.15 -21.22 27.12
CA GLU A 137 4.47 -21.61 26.60
C GLU A 137 5.47 -20.45 26.61
N THR A 138 5.04 -19.24 26.21
CA THR A 138 5.90 -18.05 26.28
C THR A 138 6.26 -17.67 27.71
N LEU A 139 5.30 -17.74 28.64
CA LEU A 139 5.53 -17.46 30.05
C LEU A 139 6.51 -18.48 30.66
N ASP A 140 6.36 -19.77 30.35
CA ASP A 140 7.23 -20.85 30.83
C ASP A 140 8.65 -20.79 30.26
N ARG A 141 8.81 -20.47 28.96
CA ARG A 141 10.12 -20.35 28.30
C ARG A 141 10.85 -19.05 28.63
N TYR A 142 10.16 -17.92 28.57
CA TYR A 142 10.79 -16.59 28.51
C TYR A 142 10.41 -15.67 29.69
N GLY A 143 9.38 -16.00 30.45
CA GLY A 143 8.91 -15.23 31.60
C GLY A 143 7.88 -14.16 31.20
N ALA A 144 7.62 -13.23 32.12
CA ALA A 144 6.59 -12.22 31.90
C ALA A 144 6.92 -11.33 30.70
N PHE A 145 5.91 -11.06 29.86
CA PHE A 145 5.99 -10.09 28.79
C PHE A 145 6.21 -8.68 29.37
N ARG A 146 7.17 -7.94 28.80
CA ARG A 146 7.50 -6.58 29.25
C ARG A 146 7.12 -5.53 28.22
N ARG A 147 7.54 -5.74 26.97
CA ARG A 147 7.36 -4.75 25.91
C ARG A 147 7.46 -5.39 24.54
N LEU A 148 6.73 -4.81 23.60
CA LEU A 148 6.85 -5.09 22.18
C LEU A 148 7.23 -3.82 21.41
N THR A 149 8.10 -3.97 20.41
CA THR A 149 8.43 -2.89 19.46
C THR A 149 8.39 -3.44 18.04
N VAL A 150 7.52 -2.87 17.21
CA VAL A 150 7.49 -3.16 15.77
C VAL A 150 8.61 -2.38 15.11
N THR A 151 9.57 -3.09 14.49
CA THR A 151 10.77 -2.47 13.91
C THR A 151 10.58 -2.16 12.43
N ALA A 152 9.87 -3.00 11.70
CA ALA A 152 9.61 -2.82 10.28
C ALA A 152 8.32 -3.51 9.85
N ILE A 153 7.73 -3.01 8.76
CA ILE A 153 6.63 -3.64 8.04
C ILE A 153 7.11 -3.76 6.59
N GLY A 154 7.22 -4.99 6.10
CA GLY A 154 7.72 -5.30 4.76
C GLY A 154 6.66 -5.13 3.67
N PRO A 155 7.01 -5.35 2.39
CA PRO A 155 6.01 -5.42 1.32
C PRO A 155 5.13 -6.66 1.46
N SER A 156 3.91 -6.63 0.91
CA SER A 156 3.01 -7.78 0.96
C SER A 156 3.64 -9.02 0.29
N SER A 157 3.63 -10.15 0.99
CA SER A 157 4.47 -11.32 0.64
C SER A 157 3.70 -12.51 0.04
N GLY A 158 2.39 -12.41 -0.22
CA GLY A 158 1.66 -13.56 -0.76
C GLY A 158 0.14 -13.49 -0.72
N GLY A 159 -0.46 -12.30 -0.76
CA GLY A 159 -1.91 -12.10 -0.76
C GLY A 159 -2.23 -10.61 -0.81
N VAL A 160 -3.46 -10.27 -1.22
CA VAL A 160 -3.83 -8.87 -1.54
C VAL A 160 -3.64 -7.91 -0.35
N ASN A 161 -3.59 -8.37 0.90
CA ASN A 161 -3.50 -7.49 2.09
C ASN A 161 -2.62 -8.01 3.25
N ALA A 162 -1.86 -9.10 3.06
CA ALA A 162 -1.03 -9.65 4.13
C ALA A 162 0.38 -9.06 4.08
N VAL A 163 0.82 -8.47 5.19
CA VAL A 163 2.05 -7.69 5.29
C VAL A 163 2.89 -8.22 6.46
N PRO A 164 4.14 -8.64 6.21
CA PRO A 164 5.01 -9.14 7.27
C PRO A 164 5.51 -7.97 8.12
N ALA A 165 5.38 -8.08 9.44
CA ALA A 165 5.91 -7.17 10.42
C ALA A 165 7.07 -7.84 11.17
N SER A 166 8.21 -7.17 11.21
CA SER A 166 9.33 -7.54 12.08
C SER A 166 9.16 -6.88 13.44
N VAL A 167 9.33 -7.68 14.49
CA VAL A 167 8.99 -7.28 15.84
C VAL A 167 10.11 -7.70 16.78
N LEU A 168 10.47 -6.83 17.72
CA LEU A 168 11.30 -7.17 18.86
C LEU A 168 10.40 -7.31 20.09
N VAL A 169 10.45 -8.46 20.74
CA VAL A 169 9.63 -8.79 21.89
C VAL A 169 10.57 -8.99 23.08
N SER A 170 10.36 -8.19 24.13
CA SER A 170 11.13 -8.25 25.36
C SER A 170 10.34 -8.97 26.44
N PHE A 171 10.93 -10.04 26.96
CA PHE A 171 10.43 -10.78 28.11
C PHE A 171 11.35 -10.55 29.32
N GLU A 172 10.97 -11.09 30.47
CA GLU A 172 11.78 -11.01 31.68
C GLU A 172 13.15 -11.69 31.57
N ARG A 173 13.24 -12.83 30.88
CA ARG A 173 14.48 -13.61 30.77
C ARG A 173 15.23 -13.43 29.46
N SER A 174 14.59 -12.89 28.43
CA SER A 174 15.17 -12.80 27.08
C SER A 174 14.48 -11.78 26.19
N ASP A 175 15.25 -11.23 25.26
CA ASP A 175 14.73 -10.50 24.10
C ASP A 175 14.74 -11.40 22.87
N LEU A 176 13.62 -11.45 22.14
CA LEU A 176 13.44 -12.29 20.96
C LEU A 176 12.99 -11.46 19.77
N THR A 177 13.42 -11.90 18.59
CA THR A 177 12.86 -11.41 17.33
C THR A 177 11.64 -12.23 16.96
N ALA A 178 10.54 -11.57 16.62
CA ALA A 178 9.36 -12.18 16.09
C ALA A 178 9.02 -11.66 14.69
N THR A 179 8.36 -12.48 13.90
CA THR A 179 7.76 -12.10 12.62
C THR A 179 6.25 -12.31 12.73
N ALA A 180 5.48 -11.27 12.42
CA ALA A 180 4.02 -11.34 12.41
C ALA A 180 3.49 -11.11 10.99
N ASP A 181 2.63 -11.99 10.49
CA ASP A 181 1.84 -11.71 9.30
C ASP A 181 0.57 -10.97 9.74
N VAL A 182 0.48 -9.71 9.32
CA VAL A 182 -0.65 -8.83 9.63
C VAL A 182 -1.47 -8.61 8.37
N VAL A 183 -2.79 -8.81 8.47
CA VAL A 183 -3.72 -8.46 7.40
C VAL A 183 -4.23 -7.05 7.63
N VAL A 184 -4.02 -6.20 6.63
CA VAL A 184 -4.43 -4.80 6.66
C VAL A 184 -5.83 -4.69 6.05
N VAL A 185 -6.82 -4.39 6.89
CA VAL A 185 -8.21 -4.22 6.46
C VAL A 185 -8.56 -2.74 6.46
N PHE A 186 -8.95 -2.22 5.30
CA PHE A 186 -9.46 -0.85 5.20
C PHE A 186 -10.95 -0.84 5.55
N GLU A 187 -11.33 -0.01 6.52
CA GLU A 187 -12.72 0.16 6.92
C GLU A 187 -13.31 1.41 6.23
N PRO A 188 -14.16 1.26 5.19
CA PRO A 188 -14.55 2.38 4.34
C PRO A 188 -15.36 3.46 5.06
N ARG A 189 -16.05 3.10 6.14
CA ARG A 189 -16.93 4.02 6.89
C ARG A 189 -16.14 5.01 7.75
N SER A 190 -15.05 4.55 8.36
CA SER A 190 -14.22 5.35 9.26
C SER A 190 -12.96 5.87 8.58
N PHE A 191 -12.65 5.41 7.36
CA PHE A 191 -11.37 5.65 6.70
C PHE A 191 -10.18 5.23 7.56
N THR A 192 -10.39 4.30 8.49
CA THR A 192 -9.34 3.76 9.34
C THR A 192 -8.81 2.46 8.76
N VAL A 193 -7.52 2.25 8.97
CA VAL A 193 -6.87 0.98 8.70
C VAL A 193 -6.91 0.17 9.99
N ARG A 194 -7.29 -1.10 9.90
CA ARG A 194 -7.22 -2.05 11.01
C ARG A 194 -6.26 -3.17 10.69
N CYS A 195 -5.47 -3.54 11.68
CA CYS A 195 -4.56 -4.67 11.59
C CYS A 195 -5.18 -5.92 12.22
N LEU A 196 -5.21 -7.02 11.48
CA LEU A 196 -5.61 -8.34 11.99
C LEU A 196 -4.40 -9.27 12.04
N LEU A 197 -4.22 -10.00 13.14
CA LEU A 197 -3.17 -11.00 13.23
C LEU A 197 -3.58 -12.25 12.47
N ARG A 198 -2.72 -12.69 11.54
CA ARG A 198 -2.88 -13.96 10.82
C ARG A 198 -1.87 -15.00 11.27
N ARG A 199 -0.64 -14.59 11.54
CA ARG A 199 0.41 -15.49 12.04
C ARG A 199 1.41 -14.70 12.87
N LEU A 200 1.97 -15.33 13.89
CA LEU A 200 3.08 -14.82 14.69
C LEU A 200 4.10 -15.95 14.87
N VAL A 201 5.37 -15.65 14.67
CA VAL A 201 6.48 -16.58 14.84
C VAL A 201 7.52 -15.91 15.71
N LEU A 202 7.71 -16.42 16.94
CA LEU A 202 8.85 -16.08 17.79
C LEU A 202 10.03 -16.95 17.37
N ALA A 203 11.08 -16.34 16.86
CA ALA A 203 12.28 -17.06 16.46
C ALA A 203 13.14 -17.35 17.69
N ASP A 204 13.29 -18.64 18.03
CA ASP A 204 14.18 -19.08 19.10
C ASP A 204 15.09 -20.20 18.59
N ARG A 205 16.38 -19.87 18.47
CA ARG A 205 17.41 -20.81 18.00
C ARG A 205 17.71 -21.93 19.02
N ARG A 206 17.34 -21.77 20.29
CA ARG A 206 17.66 -22.72 21.36
C ARG A 206 16.54 -23.74 21.56
N LEU A 207 15.29 -23.29 21.64
CA LEU A 207 14.13 -24.14 21.96
C LEU A 207 13.24 -24.42 20.75
N GLY A 208 13.62 -23.92 19.57
CA GLY A 208 12.82 -23.95 18.36
C GLY A 208 11.77 -22.83 18.32
N ASP A 209 11.41 -22.46 17.11
CA ASP A 209 10.46 -21.37 16.87
C ASP A 209 9.09 -21.69 17.47
N LEU A 210 8.50 -20.69 18.13
CA LEU A 210 7.15 -20.78 18.67
C LEU A 210 6.19 -20.04 17.74
N THR A 211 5.17 -20.73 17.23
CA THR A 211 4.23 -20.16 16.25
C THR A 211 2.81 -20.07 16.78
N LEU A 212 2.10 -19.02 16.37
CA LEU A 212 0.67 -18.82 16.56
C LEU A 212 0.05 -18.49 15.19
N PRO A 213 -0.89 -19.29 14.65
CA PRO A 213 -1.36 -20.57 15.20
C PRO A 213 -0.22 -21.58 15.31
N PRO A 214 -0.36 -22.62 16.16
CA PRO A 214 0.60 -23.71 16.21
C PRO A 214 0.72 -24.29 14.81
N THR A 215 1.96 -24.48 14.35
CA THR A 215 2.19 -25.16 13.07
C THR A 215 1.53 -26.52 13.22
N PRO A 216 0.56 -26.90 12.35
CA PRO A 216 -0.07 -28.20 12.44
C PRO A 216 1.08 -29.20 12.36
N ALA A 217 1.40 -29.81 13.50
CA ALA A 217 2.53 -30.70 13.65
C ALA A 217 2.43 -31.66 12.46
N ALA A 218 3.43 -31.66 11.59
CA ALA A 218 3.41 -32.41 10.34
C ALA A 218 2.77 -33.77 10.62
N ALA A 219 1.51 -33.94 10.21
CA ALA A 219 0.69 -35.12 10.45
C ALA A 219 1.23 -36.22 9.53
N SER A 220 2.47 -36.60 9.81
CA SER A 220 3.35 -37.54 9.15
C SER A 220 3.72 -38.62 10.16
N GLY A 221 2.73 -39.05 10.95
CA GLY A 221 2.56 -40.48 11.14
C GLY A 221 1.95 -41.02 9.85
N GLY A 222 2.78 -41.27 8.84
CA GLY A 222 2.37 -42.08 7.69
C GLY A 222 2.45 -43.55 8.10
N PRO A 223 1.33 -44.30 8.12
CA PRO A 223 1.35 -45.74 8.23
C PRO A 223 1.19 -46.32 6.82
N ASP A 224 2.28 -46.42 6.05
CA ASP A 224 2.49 -47.45 5.02
C ASP A 224 3.75 -47.14 4.21
N ALA A 225 4.90 -47.60 4.71
CA ALA A 225 5.96 -48.00 3.81
C ALA A 225 5.58 -49.40 3.28
N PRO A 226 5.35 -49.59 1.98
CA PRO A 226 5.07 -50.91 1.44
C PRO A 226 6.26 -51.83 1.73
N LYS A 227 6.00 -52.96 2.39
CA LYS A 227 6.99 -54.01 2.60
C LYS A 227 7.49 -54.48 1.22
N PRO A 228 8.81 -54.69 1.05
CA PRO A 228 9.34 -55.28 -0.17
C PRO A 228 8.76 -56.68 -0.35
N VAL A 229 8.14 -56.91 -1.50
CA VAL A 229 7.69 -58.23 -1.96
C VAL A 229 8.93 -59.06 -2.30
N PRO A 230 9.01 -60.33 -1.88
CA PRO A 230 10.16 -61.22 -2.12
C PRO A 230 10.37 -61.52 -3.61
#